data_AF-U5ECD2-F1
#
_entry.id   AF-U5ECD2-F1
#
_cell.length_a   1.000
_cell.length_b   1.000
_cell.length_c   1.000
_cell.angle_alpha   90.00
_cell.angle_beta   90.00
_cell.angle_gamma   90.00
#
_symmetry.space_group_name_H-M   'P 1'
#
loop_
_entity.id
_entity.type
_entity.pdbx_description
1 polymer ?
#
loop_
_entity_poly.entity_id
_entity_poly.type
_entity_poly.pdbx_seq_one_letter_code
_entity_poly.pdbx_strand_id
1 'polypeptide(L)'
;MTDLSVNTDAVNAFAATNAAVAGDIAAAGITDAAANVSAMTPVFGLIGADYLAMFAAAQALQAKDINDLSAKFSKLSDAAFKSSATFNTEDVSSAVDIARQAAGIGGLA
;
A
#
# COMPACT_ATOMS: atom_id res chain seq x y z
N MET A 1 3.33 -28.67 1.78
CA MET A 1 4.40 -27.78 1.24
C MET A 1 5.71 -28.36 1.70
N THR A 2 6.60 -28.75 0.79
CA THR A 2 7.81 -29.52 1.12
C THR A 2 9.10 -28.71 1.04
N ASP A 3 9.07 -27.49 0.51
CA ASP A 3 10.21 -26.57 0.52
C ASP A 3 9.70 -25.12 0.39
N LEU A 4 9.90 -24.28 1.41
CA LEU A 4 9.50 -22.87 1.42
C LEU A 4 10.74 -22.03 1.73
N SER A 5 11.18 -21.25 0.75
CA SER A 5 12.28 -20.29 0.88
C SER A 5 11.77 -18.90 0.55
N VAL A 6 11.90 -17.96 1.49
CA VAL A 6 11.48 -16.56 1.34
C VAL A 6 12.69 -15.66 1.45
N ASN A 7 12.87 -14.77 0.46
CA ASN A 7 13.83 -13.67 0.57
C ASN A 7 13.14 -12.46 1.23
N THR A 8 13.33 -12.31 2.55
CA THR A 8 12.71 -11.25 3.36
C THR A 8 13.17 -9.85 2.95
N ASP A 9 14.40 -9.69 2.46
CA ASP A 9 14.91 -8.42 1.93
C ASP A 9 14.15 -7.99 0.68
N ALA A 10 13.87 -8.92 -0.24
CA ALA A 10 13.06 -8.65 -1.42
C ALA A 10 11.61 -8.28 -1.06
N VAL A 11 11.03 -8.93 -0.04
CA VAL A 11 9.68 -8.59 0.46
C VAL A 11 9.67 -7.20 1.11
N ASN A 12 10.72 -6.84 1.86
CA ASN A 12 10.87 -5.52 2.45
C ASN A 12 11.05 -4.43 1.38
N ALA A 13 11.83 -4.69 0.33
CA ALA A 13 11.99 -3.78 -0.80
C ALA A 13 10.67 -3.58 -1.57
N PHE A 14 9.91 -4.66 -1.78
CA PHE A 14 8.56 -4.59 -2.33
C PHE A 14 7.64 -3.73 -1.44
N ALA A 15 7.65 -3.96 -0.13
CA ALA A 15 6.84 -3.18 0.80
C ALA A 15 7.20 -1.68 0.75
N ALA A 16 8.49 -1.34 0.78
CA ALA A 16 8.96 0.04 0.66
C ALA A 16 8.54 0.70 -0.67
N THR A 17 8.62 -0.06 -1.77
CA THR A 17 8.18 0.43 -3.09
C THR A 17 6.69 0.77 -3.09
N ASN A 18 5.85 -0.08 -2.50
CA ASN A 18 4.41 0.18 -2.41
C ASN A 18 4.09 1.36 -1.49
N ALA A 19 4.87 1.60 -0.44
CA ALA A 19 4.74 2.80 0.39
C ALA A 19 5.07 4.08 -0.39
N ALA A 20 6.14 4.05 -1.21
CA ALA A 20 6.49 5.17 -2.09
C ALA A 20 5.37 5.43 -3.11
N VAL A 21 4.87 4.39 -3.78
CA VAL A 21 3.73 4.50 -4.71
C VAL A 21 2.49 5.06 -4.02
N ALA A 22 2.19 4.65 -2.78
CA ALA A 22 1.09 5.23 -2.02
C ALA A 22 1.27 6.75 -1.80
N GLY A 23 2.48 7.19 -1.50
CA GLY A 23 2.84 8.60 -1.37
C GLY A 23 2.69 9.38 -2.68
N ASP A 24 3.18 8.83 -3.79
CA ASP A 24 3.08 9.44 -5.12
C ASP A 24 1.61 9.60 -5.55
N ILE A 25 0.78 8.58 -5.30
CA ILE A 25 -0.65 8.63 -5.60
C ILE A 25 -1.36 9.67 -4.73
N ALA A 26 -1.05 9.74 -3.44
CA ALA A 26 -1.63 10.76 -2.55
C ALA A 26 -1.24 12.18 -3.00
N ALA A 27 0.01 12.38 -3.42
CA ALA A 27 0.48 13.66 -3.95
C ALA A 27 -0.24 14.05 -5.25
N ALA A 28 -0.47 13.08 -6.15
CA ALA A 28 -1.25 13.30 -7.37
C ALA A 28 -2.73 13.64 -7.11
N GLY A 29 -3.26 13.30 -5.93
CA GLY A 29 -4.63 13.63 -5.51
C GLY A 29 -4.82 15.07 -5.06
N ILE A 30 -3.74 15.84 -4.88
CA ILE A 30 -3.82 17.27 -4.49
C ILE A 30 -4.34 18.07 -5.69
N THR A 31 -5.66 18.22 -5.76
CA THR A 31 -6.33 18.97 -6.82
C THR A 31 -7.20 20.06 -6.20
N ASP A 32 -7.07 21.30 -6.67
CA ASP A 32 -7.99 22.38 -6.32
C ASP A 32 -9.24 22.29 -7.21
N ALA A 33 -10.22 21.52 -6.73
CA ALA A 33 -11.47 21.32 -7.45
C ALA A 33 -12.21 22.64 -7.73
N ALA A 34 -12.10 23.63 -6.82
CA ALA A 34 -12.73 24.93 -6.99
C ALA A 34 -12.03 25.75 -8.10
N ALA A 35 -10.70 25.73 -8.16
CA ALA A 35 -9.95 26.37 -9.24
C ALA A 35 -10.27 25.74 -10.60
N ASN A 36 -10.35 24.40 -10.68
CA ASN A 36 -10.70 23.71 -11.92
C ASN A 36 -12.14 24.03 -12.38
N VAL A 37 -13.11 24.04 -11.48
CA VAL A 37 -14.50 24.41 -11.80
C VAL A 37 -14.59 25.88 -12.25
N SER A 38 -13.89 26.78 -11.55
CA SER A 38 -13.83 28.20 -11.92
C SER A 38 -13.19 28.42 -13.30
N ALA A 39 -12.14 27.66 -13.64
CA ALA A 39 -11.50 27.75 -14.95
C ALA A 39 -12.40 27.26 -16.10
N MET A 40 -13.31 26.33 -15.83
CA MET A 40 -14.27 25.82 -16.82
C MET A 40 -15.54 26.68 -16.94
N THR A 41 -15.82 27.55 -15.97
CA THR A 41 -17.04 28.39 -15.94
C THR A 41 -17.21 29.27 -17.19
N PRO A 42 -16.17 29.96 -17.72
CA PRO A 42 -16.30 30.78 -18.93
C PRO A 42 -16.56 29.97 -20.20
N VAL A 43 -16.11 28.70 -20.24
CA VAL A 43 -16.22 27.82 -21.41
C VAL A 43 -17.65 27.28 -21.54
N PHE A 44 -18.27 26.94 -20.41
CA PHE A 44 -19.61 26.34 -20.38
C PHE A 44 -20.75 27.35 -20.20
N GLY A 45 -20.45 28.56 -19.70
CA GLY A 45 -21.42 29.64 -19.52
C GLY A 45 -22.63 29.23 -18.67
N LEU A 46 -23.73 29.98 -18.78
CA LEU A 46 -24.96 29.73 -18.01
C LEU A 46 -25.70 28.44 -18.41
N ILE A 47 -25.54 27.99 -19.66
CA ILE A 47 -26.23 26.81 -20.19
C ILE A 47 -25.57 25.52 -19.68
N GLY A 48 -24.25 25.52 -19.45
CA GLY A 48 -23.52 24.36 -18.95
C GLY A 48 -23.41 24.29 -17.43
N ALA A 49 -24.25 25.01 -16.67
CA ALA A 49 -24.23 25.00 -15.20
C ALA A 49 -24.40 23.58 -14.63
N ASP A 50 -25.30 22.77 -15.21
CA ASP A 50 -25.51 21.37 -14.80
C ASP A 50 -24.29 20.50 -15.11
N TYR A 51 -23.61 20.74 -16.25
CA TYR A 51 -22.34 20.09 -16.57
C TYR A 51 -21.25 20.47 -15.57
N LEU A 52 -21.18 21.75 -15.18
CA LEU A 52 -20.21 22.22 -14.19
C LEU A 52 -20.45 21.60 -12.81
N ALA A 53 -21.72 21.43 -12.41
CA ALA A 53 -22.09 20.75 -11.18
C ALA A 53 -21.70 19.27 -11.21
N MET A 54 -21.96 18.57 -12.32
CA MET A 54 -21.52 17.18 -12.50
C MET A 54 -20.00 17.05 -12.54
N PHE A 55 -19.30 18.01 -13.15
CA PHE A 55 -17.84 18.05 -13.17
C PHE A 55 -17.25 18.27 -11.77
N ALA A 56 -17.84 19.16 -10.97
CA ALA A 56 -17.45 19.35 -9.57
C ALA A 56 -17.66 18.06 -8.75
N ALA A 57 -18.81 17.39 -8.93
CA ALA A 57 -19.08 16.11 -8.30
C ALA A 57 -18.09 15.02 -8.74
N ALA A 58 -17.77 14.96 -10.03
CA ALA A 58 -16.78 14.02 -10.58
C ALA A 58 -15.38 14.27 -10.03
N GLN A 59 -14.96 15.53 -9.87
CA GLN A 59 -13.67 15.85 -9.24
C GLN A 59 -13.62 15.44 -7.77
N ALA A 60 -14.71 15.62 -7.02
CA ALA A 60 -14.79 15.14 -5.64
C ALA A 60 -14.70 13.61 -5.57
N LEU A 61 -15.38 12.89 -6.48
CA LEU A 61 -15.28 11.44 -6.58
C LEU A 61 -13.86 10.99 -6.98
N GLN A 62 -13.25 11.68 -7.94
CA GLN A 62 -11.88 11.40 -8.37
C GLN A 62 -10.89 11.57 -7.21
N ALA A 63 -11.00 12.64 -6.43
CA ALA A 63 -10.17 12.85 -5.25
C ALA A 63 -10.35 11.72 -4.21
N LYS A 64 -11.59 11.27 -4.00
CA LYS A 64 -11.89 10.12 -3.14
C LYS A 64 -11.25 8.84 -3.69
N ASP A 65 -11.39 8.56 -4.98
CA ASP A 65 -10.87 7.35 -5.61
C ASP A 65 -9.33 7.30 -5.58
N ILE A 66 -8.66 8.44 -5.76
CA ILE A 66 -7.20 8.56 -5.63
C ILE A 66 -6.76 8.26 -4.19
N ASN A 67 -7.46 8.81 -3.19
CA ASN A 67 -7.17 8.53 -1.78
C ASN A 67 -7.41 7.05 -1.43
N ASP A 68 -8.50 6.46 -1.91
CA ASP A 68 -8.81 5.04 -1.73
C ASP A 68 -7.73 4.16 -2.39
N LEU A 69 -7.20 4.56 -3.54
CA LEU A 69 -6.11 3.87 -4.21
C LEU A 69 -4.80 3.96 -3.43
N SER A 70 -4.41 5.16 -2.99
CA SER A 70 -3.23 5.38 -2.13
C SER A 70 -3.31 4.50 -0.87
N ALA A 71 -4.47 4.48 -0.20
CA ALA A 71 -4.69 3.67 0.99
C ALA A 71 -4.52 2.16 0.73
N LYS A 72 -4.89 1.65 -0.46
CA LYS A 72 -4.69 0.24 -0.82
C LYS A 72 -3.20 -0.10 -0.93
N PHE A 73 -2.40 0.76 -1.57
CA PHE A 73 -0.95 0.57 -1.66
C PHE A 73 -0.27 0.65 -0.28
N SER A 74 -0.71 1.57 0.58
CA SER A 74 -0.25 1.63 1.97
C SER A 74 -0.56 0.35 2.74
N LYS A 75 -1.78 -0.17 2.63
CA LYS A 75 -2.17 -1.45 3.29
C LYS A 75 -1.38 -2.64 2.75
N LEU A 76 -1.10 -2.66 1.45
CA LEU A 76 -0.29 -3.71 0.83
C LEU A 76 1.16 -3.67 1.33
N SER A 77 1.73 -2.46 1.46
CA SER A 77 3.04 -2.25 2.09
C SER A 77 3.08 -2.76 3.52
N ASP A 78 2.10 -2.36 4.35
CA ASP A 78 2.00 -2.80 5.75
C ASP A 78 1.88 -4.32 5.87
N ALA A 79 1.05 -4.94 5.02
CA ALA A 79 0.88 -6.39 5.00
C ALA A 79 2.18 -7.12 4.63
N ALA A 80 2.93 -6.60 3.64
CA ALA A 80 4.20 -7.17 3.23
C ALA A 80 5.27 -7.06 4.34
N PHE A 81 5.40 -5.89 4.99
CA PHE A 81 6.30 -5.73 6.13
C PHE A 81 5.95 -6.67 7.28
N LYS A 82 4.65 -6.75 7.64
CA LYS A 82 4.19 -7.67 8.68
C LYS A 82 4.48 -9.12 8.32
N SER A 83 4.19 -9.54 7.09
CA SER A 83 4.46 -10.89 6.63
C SER A 83 5.95 -11.24 6.69
N SER A 84 6.83 -10.32 6.30
CA SER A 84 8.29 -10.49 6.38
C SER A 84 8.76 -10.64 7.84
N ALA A 85 8.27 -9.79 8.73
CA ALA A 85 8.60 -9.85 10.16
C ALA A 85 8.08 -11.14 10.83
N THR A 86 6.84 -11.56 10.52
CA THR A 86 6.29 -12.82 11.00
C THR A 86 7.13 -13.99 10.50
N PHE A 87 7.46 -14.03 9.21
CA PHE A 87 8.29 -15.11 8.65
C PHE A 87 9.64 -15.22 9.37
N ASN A 88 10.34 -14.11 9.54
CA ASN A 88 11.64 -14.10 10.24
C ASN A 88 11.54 -14.54 11.71
N THR A 89 10.45 -14.16 12.39
CA THR A 89 10.22 -14.56 13.79
C THR A 89 9.97 -16.07 13.90
N GLU A 90 9.13 -16.63 13.04
CA GLU A 90 8.83 -18.06 13.02
C GLU A 90 10.05 -18.89 12.59
N ASP A 91 10.85 -18.40 11.64
CA ASP A 91 12.09 -19.07 11.20
C ASP A 91 13.12 -19.17 12.32
N VAL A 92 13.36 -18.07 13.04
CA VAL A 92 14.25 -18.06 14.21
C VAL A 92 13.71 -18.98 15.31
N SER A 93 12.42 -18.93 15.62
CA SER A 93 11.82 -19.81 16.64
C SER A 93 12.00 -21.29 16.27
N SER A 94 11.73 -21.63 15.02
CA SER A 94 11.90 -22.99 14.49
C SER A 94 13.37 -23.44 14.57
N ALA A 95 14.32 -22.58 14.18
CA ALA A 95 15.75 -22.89 14.26
C ALA A 95 16.21 -23.13 15.71
N VAL A 96 15.72 -22.34 16.67
CA VAL A 96 16.02 -22.52 18.09
C VAL A 96 15.44 -23.84 18.62
N ASP A 97 14.22 -24.20 18.25
CA ASP A 97 13.60 -25.45 18.70
C ASP A 97 14.30 -26.68 18.12
N ILE A 98 14.76 -26.59 16.87
CA ILE A 98 15.61 -27.62 16.25
C ILE A 98 16.94 -27.73 16.98
N ALA A 99 17.60 -26.60 17.30
CA ALA A 99 18.87 -26.60 18.02
C ALA A 99 18.74 -27.19 19.44
N ARG A 100 17.64 -26.91 20.14
CA ARG A 100 17.34 -27.51 21.46
C ARG A 100 17.17 -29.01 21.37
N GLN A 101 16.43 -29.49 20.37
CA GLN A 101 16.26 -30.93 20.13
C GLN A 101 17.60 -31.58 19.78
N ALA A 102 18.41 -30.95 18.92
CA ALA A 102 19.75 -31.41 18.55
C ALA A 102 20.70 -31.51 19.76
N ALA A 103 20.64 -30.55 20.69
CA ALA A 103 21.40 -30.61 21.94
C ALA A 103 20.92 -31.74 22.87
N GLY A 104 19.61 -31.98 22.94
CA GLY A 104 19.02 -33.08 23.71
C GLY A 104 19.41 -34.47 23.21
N ILE A 105 19.54 -34.65 21.90
CA ILE A 105 20.01 -35.92 21.30
C ILE A 105 21.54 -36.07 21.39
N GLY A 106 22.30 -34.96 21.32
CA GLY A 106 23.76 -34.97 21.37
C GLY A 106 24.35 -35.12 22.78
N GLY A 107 23.57 -34.84 23.83
CA GLY A 107 24.00 -34.94 25.24
C GLY A 107 23.97 -36.36 25.84
N LEU A 108 23.71 -37.40 25.05
CA LEU A 108 23.65 -38.81 25.47
C LEU A 108 24.90 -39.64 25.04
N ALA A 109 25.99 -38.99 24.64
CA ALA A 109 27.25 -39.66 24.28
C ALA A 109 28.35 -39.45 25.34
#